data_AF-A0A1G8ET34-F1
#
_entry.id   AF-A0A1G8ET34-F1
#
_cell.length_a   1.000
_cell.length_b   1.000
_cell.length_c   1.000
_cell.angle_alpha   90.00
_cell.angle_beta   90.00
_cell.angle_gamma   90.00
#
_symmetry.space_group_name_H-M   'P 1'
#
loop_
_entity.id
_entity.type
_entity.pdbx_description
1 polymer ?
#
loop_
_entity_poly.entity_id
_entity_poly.type
_entity_poly.pdbx_seq_one_letter_code
_entity_poly.pdbx_strand_id
1 'polypeptide(L)' 'MSEKRVKKPPAAAQDEMNKRTKQEWIESASAVFKVERFEMAGVLFDCKNGDELSRQEVKQKLDAYLHPKEKEEVNVDSTD' A
#
# COMPACT_ATOMS: atom_id res chain seq x y z
N MET A 1 -8.91 27.23 -36.36
CA MET A 1 -9.64 26.66 -35.21
C MET A 1 -8.92 25.38 -34.81
N SER A 2 -8.39 25.34 -33.59
CA SER A 2 -7.43 24.32 -33.14
C SER A 2 -8.15 23.10 -32.56
N GLU A 3 -8.19 21.99 -33.30
CA GLU A 3 -8.72 20.72 -32.80
C GLU A 3 -7.60 19.68 -32.79
N LYS A 4 -7.15 19.30 -31.59
CA LYS A 4 -6.58 17.98 -31.22
C LYS A 4 -6.08 18.02 -29.77
N ARG A 5 -7.02 18.13 -28.81
CA ARG A 5 -6.73 17.70 -27.44
C ARG A 5 -6.98 16.20 -27.38
N VAL A 6 -5.90 15.43 -27.44
CA VAL A 6 -5.90 13.99 -27.17
C VAL A 6 -6.45 13.80 -25.75
N LYS A 7 -7.69 13.31 -25.65
CA LYS A 7 -8.28 12.87 -24.40
C LYS A 7 -7.45 11.70 -23.89
N LYS A 8 -6.57 11.97 -22.93
CA LYS A 8 -5.94 10.96 -22.06
C LYS A 8 -7.08 10.14 -21.43
N PRO A 9 -7.12 8.80 -21.58
CA PRO A 9 -8.17 8.01 -20.95
C PRO A 9 -8.05 8.14 -19.42
N PRO A 10 -9.17 8.22 -18.68
CA PRO A 10 -9.17 8.25 -17.23
C PRO A 10 -8.92 6.82 -16.72
N ALA A 11 -7.66 6.38 -16.73
CA ALA A 11 -7.26 5.06 -16.21
C ALA A 11 -7.29 4.96 -14.67
N ALA A 12 -7.91 5.92 -13.97
CA ALA A 12 -7.85 6.03 -12.51
C ALA A 12 -9.14 5.63 -11.79
N ALA A 13 -10.21 5.24 -12.49
CA ALA A 13 -11.55 5.07 -11.90
C ALA A 13 -12.03 3.62 -11.77
N GLN A 14 -11.17 2.61 -11.97
CA GLN A 14 -11.53 1.18 -11.86
C GLN A 14 -10.67 0.42 -10.84
N ASP A 15 -9.91 1.14 -10.01
CA ASP A 15 -8.90 0.58 -9.08
C ASP A 15 -9.49 0.12 -7.73
N GLU A 16 -10.81 0.23 -7.55
CA GLU A 16 -11.42 0.05 -6.22
C GLU A 16 -11.71 -1.42 -5.87
N MET A 17 -11.70 -2.34 -6.84
CA MET A 17 -12.13 -3.73 -6.62
C MET A 17 -11.20 -4.81 -7.18
N ASN A 18 -10.07 -4.43 -7.80
CA ASN A 18 -9.13 -5.42 -8.34
C ASN A 18 -8.19 -5.90 -7.24
N LYS A 19 -8.35 -7.17 -6.84
CA LYS A 19 -7.26 -7.86 -6.15
C LYS A 19 -6.06 -7.87 -7.09
N ARG A 20 -4.89 -7.62 -6.53
CA ARG A 20 -3.62 -7.58 -7.27
C ARG A 20 -2.62 -8.48 -6.58
N THR A 21 -1.71 -9.00 -7.37
CA THR A 21 -0.57 -9.75 -6.84
C THR A 21 0.36 -8.85 -6.03
N LYS A 22 1.19 -9.45 -5.16
CA LYS A 22 2.24 -8.72 -4.43
C LYS A 22 3.11 -7.86 -5.34
N GLN A 23 3.51 -8.37 -6.50
CA GLN A 23 4.36 -7.63 -7.42
C GLN A 23 3.65 -6.40 -8.00
N GLU A 24 2.42 -6.57 -8.45
CA GLU A 24 1.62 -5.46 -8.97
C GLU A 24 1.37 -4.39 -7.90
N TRP A 25 1.16 -4.76 -6.65
CA TRP A 25 1.07 -3.80 -5.54
C TRP A 25 2.36 -3.02 -5.33
N ILE A 26 3.52 -3.68 -5.41
CA ILE A 26 4.83 -3.02 -5.31
C ILE A 26 5.03 -2.06 -6.48
N GLU A 27 4.69 -2.45 -7.71
CA GLU A 27 4.83 -1.61 -8.90
C GLU A 27 3.88 -0.40 -8.88
N SER A 28 2.67 -0.58 -8.33
CA SER A 28 1.63 0.46 -8.24
C SER A 28 1.64 1.26 -6.92
N ALA A 29 2.58 0.98 -6.00
CA ALA A 29 2.63 1.55 -4.65
C ALA A 29 2.52 3.08 -4.62
N SER A 30 3.34 3.76 -5.44
CA SER A 30 3.36 5.23 -5.51
C SER A 30 2.08 5.81 -6.11
N ALA A 31 1.50 5.13 -7.10
CA ALA A 31 0.29 5.58 -7.78
C ALA A 31 -0.97 5.43 -6.91
N VAL A 32 -1.07 4.36 -6.12
CA VAL A 32 -2.29 4.03 -5.35
C VAL A 32 -2.24 4.53 -3.91
N PHE A 33 -1.08 4.42 -3.25
CA PHE A 33 -0.92 4.68 -1.82
C PHE A 33 0.02 5.84 -1.50
N LYS A 34 0.69 6.43 -2.50
CA LYS A 34 1.71 7.48 -2.32
C LYS A 34 2.86 7.05 -1.40
N VAL A 35 3.19 5.76 -1.43
CA VAL A 35 4.33 5.18 -0.70
C VAL A 35 5.34 4.64 -1.70
N GLU A 36 6.57 4.47 -1.24
CA GLU A 36 7.64 3.93 -2.06
C GLU A 36 7.51 2.41 -2.24
N ARG A 37 8.13 1.91 -3.31
CA ARG A 37 8.09 0.47 -3.65
C ARG A 37 8.73 -0.40 -2.57
N PHE A 38 9.78 0.11 -1.94
CA PHE A 38 10.46 -0.61 -0.85
C PHE A 38 9.61 -0.67 0.42
N GLU A 39 8.81 0.35 0.71
CA GLU A 39 7.85 0.33 1.83
C GLU A 39 6.77 -0.71 1.57
N MET A 40 6.18 -0.70 0.37
CA MET A 40 5.21 -1.73 -0.03
C MET A 40 5.81 -3.14 0.00
N ALA A 41 7.05 -3.32 -0.45
CA ALA A 41 7.73 -4.61 -0.40
C ALA A 41 7.97 -5.10 1.04
N GLY A 42 8.27 -4.18 1.96
CA GLY A 42 8.38 -4.48 3.39
C GLY A 42 7.04 -4.89 4.00
N VAL A 43 5.97 -4.18 3.68
CA VAL A 43 4.60 -4.48 4.13
C VAL A 43 4.14 -5.84 3.65
N LEU A 44 4.46 -6.17 2.39
CA LEU A 44 4.09 -7.43 1.75
C LEU A 44 5.17 -8.51 1.91
N PHE A 45 6.17 -8.32 2.79
CA PHE A 45 7.28 -9.24 2.95
C PHE A 45 6.80 -10.66 3.29
N ASP A 46 5.83 -10.77 4.20
CA ASP A 46 5.16 -12.00 4.64
C ASP A 46 4.26 -12.64 3.56
N CYS A 47 3.80 -11.87 2.58
CA CYS A 47 2.88 -12.36 1.54
C CYS A 47 3.65 -13.10 0.43
N LYS A 48 3.07 -14.18 -0.09
CA LYS A 48 3.61 -14.92 -1.23
C LYS A 48 3.38 -14.14 -2.52
N ASN A 49 4.23 -14.36 -3.52
CA ASN A 49 4.12 -13.63 -4.79
C ASN A 49 2.81 -13.89 -5.54
N GLY A 50 2.22 -15.08 -5.36
CA GLY A 50 0.92 -15.43 -5.94
C GLY A 50 -0.29 -15.01 -5.10
N ASP A 51 -0.10 -14.35 -3.96
CA ASP A 51 -1.21 -13.91 -3.13
C ASP A 51 -1.87 -12.69 -3.76
N GLU A 52 -3.17 -12.81 -4.02
CA GLU A 52 -4.02 -11.74 -4.50
C GLU A 52 -4.60 -10.95 -3.33
N LEU A 53 -4.04 -9.77 -3.08
CA LEU A 53 -4.45 -8.92 -1.97
C LEU A 53 -5.41 -7.84 -2.45
N SER A 54 -6.44 -7.58 -1.65
CA SER A 54 -7.32 -6.44 -1.89
C SER A 54 -6.65 -5.13 -1.48
N ARG A 55 -7.08 -4.02 -2.08
CA ARG A 55 -6.60 -2.67 -1.74
C ARG A 55 -6.76 -2.37 -0.24
N GLN A 56 -7.85 -2.82 0.37
CA GLN A 56 -8.13 -2.59 1.78
C GLN A 56 -7.17 -3.34 2.70
N GLU A 57 -6.86 -4.61 2.40
CA GLU A 57 -5.87 -5.38 3.16
C GLU A 57 -4.48 -4.75 3.09
N VAL A 58 -4.06 -4.35 1.90
CA VAL A 58 -2.78 -3.65 1.70
C VAL A 58 -2.76 -2.34 2.47
N LYS A 59 -3.86 -1.57 2.46
CA LYS A 59 -3.98 -0.33 3.23
C LYS A 59 -3.82 -0.58 4.73
N GLN A 60 -4.49 -1.60 5.28
CA GLN A 60 -4.41 -1.94 6.71
C GLN A 60 -3.01 -2.38 7.11
N LYS A 61 -2.35 -3.18 6.28
CA LYS A 61 -0.96 -3.60 6.51
C LYS A 61 0.02 -2.42 6.41
N LEU A 62 -0.18 -1.52 5.45
CA LEU A 62 0.59 -0.27 5.31
C LEU A 62 0.47 0.62 6.54
N ASP A 63 -0.76 0.85 7.00
CA ASP A 63 -1.05 1.65 8.18
C ASP A 63 -0.36 1.07 9.42
N ALA A 64 -0.46 -0.25 9.63
CA ALA A 64 0.22 -0.94 10.73
C ALA A 64 1.76 -0.91 10.64
N TYR A 65 2.32 -0.86 9.43
CA TYR A 65 3.76 -0.81 9.20
C TYR A 65 4.34 0.60 9.38
N LEU A 66 3.64 1.64 8.91
CA LEU A 66 4.09 3.03 8.97
C LEU A 66 3.71 3.73 10.28
N HIS A 67 2.59 3.33 10.88
CA HIS A 67 2.14 3.77 12.18
C HIS A 67 2.10 2.56 13.11
N PRO A 68 3.27 1.98 13.48
CA PRO A 68 3.29 0.97 14.51
C PRO A 68 2.64 1.63 15.73
N LYS A 69 1.49 1.10 16.17
CA LYS A 69 0.91 1.54 17.43
C LYS A 69 2.00 1.35 18.47
N GLU A 70 2.52 2.46 18.97
CA GLU A 70 3.29 2.47 20.19
C GLU A 70 2.40 1.76 21.19
N LYS A 71 2.78 0.53 21.53
CA LYS A 71 2.38 -0.04 22.80
C LYS A 71 3.13 0.82 23.81
N GLU A 72 2.53 1.97 24.13
CA GLU A 72 2.71 2.54 25.46
C GLU A 72 2.55 1.40 26.47
N GLU A 73 3.40 1.47 27.50
CA GLU A 73 3.39 0.63 28.71
C GLU A 73 4.30 -0.62 28.72
N VAL A 74 5.60 -0.44 28.44
CA VAL A 74 6.60 -1.04 29.34
C VAL A 74 6.83 -0.02 30.45
N ASN A 75 6.05 -0.10 31.52
CA ASN A 75 6.48 0.41 32.82
C ASN A 75 7.71 -0.41 33.22
N VAL A 76 8.91 0.12 32.97
CA VAL A 76 10.13 -0.38 33.63
C VAL A 76 10.04 0.10 35.07
N ASP A 77 9.34 -0.68 35.90
CA ASP A 77 9.40 -0.55 37.35
C ASP A 77 10.88 -0.73 37.75
N SER A 78 11.51 0.40 38.08
CA SER A 78 12.81 0.42 38.71
C SER A 78 12.61 0.00 40.17
N THR A 79 12.65 -1.30 40.43
CA THR A 79 12.78 -1.86 41.78
C THR A 79 13.79 -3.01 41.74
N ASP A 80 15.05 -2.68 42.02
CA ASP A 80 15.88 -3.22 43.13
C ASP A 80 17.32 -2.72 42.96
#